data_AF-A0A227J2X3-F1
#
_entry.id   AF-A0A227J2X3-F1
#
_cell.length_a   1.000
_cell.length_b   1.000
_cell.length_c   1.000
_cell.angle_alpha   90.00
_cell.angle_beta   90.00
_cell.angle_gamma   90.00
#
_symmetry.space_group_name_H-M   'P 1'
#
loop_
_entity.id
_entity.type
_entity.pdbx_description
1 polymer ?
#
loop_
_entity_poly.entity_id
_entity_poly.type
_entity_poly.pdbx_seq_one_letter_code
_entity_poly.pdbx_strand_id
1 'polypeptide(L)'
;MSTQRYIEINDNVKSTWSIERIWKLAESLPVEEISIDDIKGPNEVTWFSDEGPQPTCREIAKHCQRINNADVSYPVILTSDYRV
;
A
#
# COMPACT_ATOMS: atom_id res chain seq x y z
N MET A 1 16.64 -12.52 -0.40
CA MET A 1 15.64 -11.55 -0.89
C MET A 1 14.86 -11.05 0.32
N SER A 2 14.63 -9.74 0.43
CA SER A 2 13.90 -9.16 1.57
C SER A 2 12.45 -9.66 1.54
N THR A 3 12.00 -10.34 2.60
CA THR A 3 10.61 -10.82 2.72
C THR A 3 9.71 -9.67 3.11
N GLN A 4 9.14 -8.98 2.11
CA GLN A 4 8.21 -7.89 2.38
C GLN A 4 6.87 -8.45 2.85
N ARG A 5 6.24 -7.76 3.81
CA ARG A 5 4.95 -8.17 4.37
C ARG A 5 3.97 -7.02 4.30
N TYR A 6 2.75 -7.34 3.87
CA TYR A 6 1.59 -6.48 4.09
C TYR A 6 0.97 -6.84 5.44
N ILE A 7 0.62 -5.83 6.23
CA ILE A 7 0.02 -6.00 7.56
C ILE A 7 -1.20 -5.09 7.61
N GLU A 8 -2.30 -5.66 8.06
CA GLU A 8 -3.56 -4.95 8.28
C GLU A 8 -4.08 -5.31 9.67
N ILE A 9 -4.66 -4.34 10.35
CA ILE A 9 -5.27 -4.52 11.67
C ILE A 9 -6.73 -4.11 11.57
N ASN A 10 -7.63 -5.09 11.63
CA ASN A 10 -9.08 -4.90 11.58
C ASN A 10 -9.72 -5.56 12.81
N ASP A 11 -10.58 -4.85 13.53
CA ASP A 11 -11.28 -5.37 14.73
C ASP A 11 -10.36 -6.05 15.75
N ASN A 12 -9.19 -5.45 16.00
CA ASN A 12 -8.09 -5.99 16.84
C ASN A 12 -7.46 -7.31 16.35
N VAL A 13 -7.79 -7.75 15.13
CA VAL A 13 -7.15 -8.88 14.47
C VAL A 13 -6.05 -8.36 13.55
N LYS A 14 -4.82 -8.80 13.83
CA LYS A 14 -3.67 -8.53 12.97
C LYS A 14 -3.53 -9.64 11.92
N SER A 15 -3.75 -9.27 10.67
CA SER A 15 -3.49 -10.13 9.53
C SER A 15 -2.13 -9.78 8.92
N THR A 16 -1.45 -10.78 8.34
CA THR A 16 -0.13 -10.61 7.74
C THR A 16 0.00 -11.48 6.50
N TRP A 17 0.42 -10.87 5.39
CA TRP A 17 0.54 -11.53 4.11
C TRP A 17 1.96 -11.40 3.54
N SER A 18 2.40 -12.41 2.79
CA SER A 18 3.64 -12.33 1.98
C SER A 18 3.33 -11.58 0.68
N ILE A 19 4.11 -10.52 0.42
CA ILE A 19 3.98 -9.70 -0.79
C ILE A 19 4.30 -10.53 -2.04
N GLU A 20 5.32 -11.37 -1.98
CA GLU A 20 5.75 -12.19 -3.12
C GLU A 20 4.66 -13.19 -3.53
N ARG A 21 3.93 -13.72 -2.54
CA ARG A 21 2.77 -14.57 -2.79
C ARG A 21 1.61 -13.78 -3.41
N ILE A 22 1.37 -12.54 -2.95
CA ILE A 22 0.35 -11.65 -3.52
C ILE A 22 0.66 -11.37 -4.99
N TRP A 23 1.89 -11.01 -5.34
CA TRP A 23 2.31 -10.78 -6.73
C TRP A 23 2.01 -11.98 -7.63
N LYS A 24 2.43 -13.18 -7.20
CA LYS A 24 2.21 -14.41 -7.98
C LYS A 24 0.74 -14.72 -8.21
N LEU A 25 -0.13 -14.41 -7.25
CA LEU A 25 -1.57 -14.59 -7.42
C LEU A 25 -2.20 -13.52 -8.30
N ALA A 26 -1.63 -12.32 -8.33
CA ALA A 26 -2.12 -11.20 -9.13
C ALA A 26 -1.72 -11.30 -10.62
N GLU A 27 -0.70 -12.07 -10.98
CA GLU A 27 -0.20 -12.21 -12.36
C GLU A 27 -1.29 -12.55 -13.40
N SER A 28 -2.34 -13.29 -12.99
CA SER A 28 -3.43 -13.69 -13.89
C SER A 28 -4.68 -12.82 -13.80
N LEU A 29 -4.68 -11.79 -12.94
CA LEU A 29 -5.82 -10.88 -12.79
C LEU A 29 -5.88 -9.89 -13.97
N PRO A 30 -7.08 -9.45 -14.38
CA PRO A 30 -7.21 -8.39 -15.35
C PRO A 30 -6.64 -7.08 -14.81
N VAL A 31 -6.10 -6.26 -15.71
CA VAL A 31 -5.76 -4.86 -15.41
C VAL A 31 -6.94 -4.01 -15.83
N GLU A 32 -7.40 -3.15 -14.92
CA GLU A 32 -8.55 -2.28 -15.10
C GLU A 32 -8.12 -0.82 -14.95
N GLU A 33 -8.71 0.07 -15.75
CA GLU A 33 -8.61 1.51 -15.53
C GLU A 33 -9.71 1.95 -14.56
N ILE A 34 -9.32 2.62 -13.49
CA ILE A 34 -10.24 3.16 -12.47
C ILE A 34 -9.91 4.62 -12.18
N SER A 35 -10.88 5.39 -11.69
CA SER A 35 -10.60 6.75 -11.23
C SER A 35 -9.77 6.72 -9.95
N ILE A 36 -8.84 7.66 -9.81
CA ILE A 36 -8.13 7.87 -8.54
C ILE A 36 -9.11 8.24 -7.43
N ASP A 37 -10.20 8.93 -7.78
CA ASP A 37 -11.26 9.32 -6.83
C ASP A 37 -12.01 8.12 -6.23
N ASP A 38 -11.95 6.95 -6.88
CA ASP A 38 -12.56 5.72 -6.39
C ASP A 38 -11.66 4.99 -5.36
N ILE A 39 -10.38 5.37 -5.25
CA ILE A 39 -9.41 4.75 -4.35
C ILE A 39 -9.53 5.38 -2.96
N LYS A 40 -9.68 4.54 -1.93
CA LYS A 40 -9.85 5.00 -0.54
C LYS A 40 -8.57 5.53 0.09
N GLY A 41 -7.44 4.85 -0.18
CA GLY A 41 -6.15 5.09 0.49
C GLY A 41 -5.67 6.56 0.51
N PRO A 42 -5.77 7.33 -0.59
CA PRO A 42 -5.39 8.75 -0.61
C PRO A 42 -6.13 9.63 0.41
N ASN A 43 -7.31 9.22 0.86
CA ASN A 43 -8.15 9.96 1.81
C ASN A 43 -8.06 9.43 3.24
N GLU A 44 -7.20 8.43 3.50
CA GLU A 44 -7.04 7.78 4.81
C GLU A 44 -5.65 8.05 5.41
N VAL A 45 -5.55 8.01 6.73
CA VAL A 45 -4.26 8.12 7.43
C VAL A 45 -3.52 6.78 7.30
N THR A 46 -2.57 6.70 6.37
CA THR A 46 -1.90 5.43 6.01
C THR A 46 -0.39 5.41 6.29
N TRP A 47 0.27 6.56 6.40
CA TRP A 47 1.75 6.62 6.56
C TRP A 47 2.21 6.72 8.01
N PHE A 48 1.32 7.17 8.89
CA PHE A 48 1.62 7.52 10.27
C PHE A 48 0.56 6.95 11.20
N SER A 49 0.94 6.70 12.44
CA SER A 49 0.05 6.26 13.51
C SER A 49 0.52 6.87 14.83
N ASP A 50 -0.33 6.83 15.86
CA ASP A 50 0.02 7.37 17.19
C ASP A 50 1.24 6.65 17.80
N GLU A 51 1.44 5.38 17.48
CA GLU A 51 2.58 4.56 17.91
C GLU A 51 3.80 4.67 16.95
N GLY A 52 3.65 5.39 15.83
CA GLY A 52 4.63 5.48 14.76
C GLY A 52 5.50 6.74 14.79
N PRO A 53 6.36 6.93 13.77
CA PRO A 53 7.09 8.17 13.58
C PRO A 53 6.13 9.36 13.46
N GLN A 54 6.46 10.46 14.12
CA GLN A 54 5.68 11.69 13.99
C GLN A 54 5.81 12.29 12.58
N PRO A 55 4.76 12.92 12.03
CA PRO A 55 4.73 13.44 10.66
C PRO A 55 5.51 14.76 10.52
N THR A 56 6.79 14.74 10.90
CA THR A 56 7.69 15.87 10.69
C THR A 56 7.95 16.07 9.20
N CYS A 57 8.33 17.28 8.78
CA CYS A 57 8.68 17.55 7.38
C CYS A 57 9.76 16.59 6.85
N ARG A 58 10.68 16.12 7.71
CA ARG A 58 11.73 15.17 7.34
C ARG A 58 11.17 13.77 7.05
N GLU A 59 10.24 13.28 7.86
CA GLU A 59 9.61 11.98 7.64
C GLU A 59 8.68 12.00 6.41
N ILE A 60 7.96 13.11 6.20
CA ILE A 60 7.17 13.33 4.98
C ILE A 60 8.10 13.31 3.75
N ALA A 61 9.20 14.06 3.76
CA ALA A 61 10.14 14.10 2.64
C ALA A 61 10.74 12.72 2.32
N LYS A 62 11.06 11.90 3.34
CA LYS A 62 11.51 10.52 3.14
C LYS A 62 10.44 9.66 2.47
N HIS A 63 9.17 9.82 2.85
CA HIS A 63 8.07 9.10 2.22
C HIS A 63 7.90 9.52 0.76
N CYS A 64 7.90 10.84 0.48
CA CYS A 64 7.85 11.36 -0.89
C CYS A 64 9.00 10.84 -1.76
N GLN A 65 10.21 10.70 -1.21
CA GLN A 65 11.34 10.11 -1.93
C GLN A 65 11.06 8.66 -2.36
N ARG A 66 10.39 7.86 -1.52
CA ARG A 66 9.99 6.50 -1.89
C ARG A 66 8.98 6.48 -3.03
N ILE A 67 8.00 7.39 -3.01
CA ILE A 67 7.00 7.54 -4.07
C ILE A 67 7.69 7.89 -5.39
N ASN A 68 8.57 8.89 -5.37
CA ASN A 68 9.28 9.34 -6.58
C ASN A 68 10.23 8.29 -7.17
N ASN A 69 10.71 7.36 -6.33
CA ASN A 69 11.58 6.27 -6.75
C ASN A 69 10.83 4.97 -7.05
N ALA A 70 9.49 4.96 -6.96
CA ALA A 70 8.69 3.77 -7.24
C ALA A 70 8.72 3.46 -8.74
N ASP A 71 8.85 2.18 -9.08
CA ASP A 71 8.67 1.71 -10.45
C ASP A 71 7.17 1.60 -10.75
N VAL A 72 6.67 2.51 -11.59
CA VAL A 72 5.26 2.61 -11.99
C VAL A 72 4.94 1.82 -13.26
N SER A 73 5.86 0.99 -13.75
CA SER A 73 5.59 0.10 -14.89
C SER A 73 4.68 -1.08 -14.55
N TYR A 74 4.48 -1.36 -13.26
CA TYR A 74 3.57 -2.40 -12.77
C TYR A 74 2.24 -1.80 -12.32
N PRO A 75 1.10 -2.47 -12.59
CA PRO A 75 -0.19 -2.03 -12.09
C PRO A 75 -0.26 -2.18 -10.56
N VAL A 76 -1.02 -1.29 -9.92
CA VAL A 76 -1.33 -1.37 -8.49
C VAL A 76 -2.28 -2.54 -8.24
N ILE A 77 -2.01 -3.33 -7.21
CA ILE A 77 -2.93 -4.37 -6.75
C ILE A 77 -3.91 -3.72 -5.79
N LEU A 78 -5.20 -3.87 -6.07
CA LEU A 78 -6.28 -3.34 -5.24
C LEU A 78 -7.14 -4.48 -4.70
N THR A 79 -7.65 -4.30 -3.49
CA THR A 79 -8.73 -5.13 -2.97
C THR A 79 -10.03 -4.85 -3.72
N SER A 80 -11.00 -5.76 -3.62
CA SER A 80 -12.31 -5.64 -4.29
C SER A 80 -13.14 -4.42 -3.88
N ASP A 81 -12.74 -3.75 -2.80
CA ASP A 81 -13.36 -2.56 -2.26
C ASP A 81 -12.47 -1.31 -2.41
N TYR A 82 -11.53 -1.34 -3.37
CA TYR A 82 -10.65 -0.23 -3.77
C TYR A 82 -9.73 0.30 -2.66
N ARG A 83 -9.16 -0.62 -1.86
CA ARG A 83 -8.05 -0.34 -0.94
C ARG A 83 -6.74 -0.89 -1.52
N VAL A 84 -5.63 -0.25 -1.14
CA VAL A 84 -4.26 -0.59 -1.58
C VAL A 84 -3.58 -1.43 -0.51
#